data_AF-A0A2N2FUL2-F1
#
_entry.id   AF-A0A2N2FUL2-F1
#
_cell.length_a   1.000
_cell.length_b   1.000
_cell.length_c   1.000
_cell.angle_alpha   90.00
_cell.angle_beta   90.00
_cell.angle_gamma   90.00
#
_symmetry.space_group_name_H-M   'P 1'
#
loop_
_entity.id
_entity.type
_entity.pdbx_description
1 polymer ?
#
loop_
_entity_poly.entity_id
_entity_poly.type
_entity_poly.pdbx_seq_one_letter_code
_entity_poly.pdbx_strand_id
1 'polypeptide(L)'
;MGIEIKPSDLYYRYPRKKETRDAPKFTGLPDPHPFDRNDLYEVIPMFEAVMDELESVDGAVLQGIEKILNDQVPAFIRSREEIYRCLVGMMREELGG
;
A
#
# COMPACT_ATOMS: atom_id res chain seq x y z
N MET A 1 13.74 -6.75 1.76
CA MET A 1 13.87 -5.82 2.90
C MET A 1 12.62 -5.89 3.77
N GLY A 2 12.70 -6.42 4.99
CA GLY A 2 11.56 -6.40 5.92
C GLY A 2 11.29 -4.97 6.42
N ILE A 3 10.63 -4.16 5.60
CA ILE A 3 10.23 -2.79 5.94
C ILE A 3 9.06 -2.86 6.90
N GLU A 4 9.19 -2.15 8.03
CA GLU A 4 8.12 -2.03 9.01
C GLU A 4 7.61 -0.59 9.02
N ILE A 5 6.37 -0.38 8.59
CA ILE A 5 5.74 0.95 8.56
C ILE A 5 4.88 1.12 9.82
N LYS A 6 5.11 2.20 10.57
CA LYS A 6 4.24 2.49 11.70
C LYS A 6 3.03 3.30 11.23
N PRO A 7 1.86 3.11 11.87
CA PRO A 7 0.69 3.96 11.63
C PRO A 7 0.95 5.47 11.77
N SER A 8 1.99 5.84 12.52
CA SER A 8 2.39 7.23 12.74
C SER A 8 3.25 7.82 11.61
N ASP A 9 3.81 6.97 10.73
CA ASP A 9 4.57 7.42 9.57
C ASP A 9 3.66 7.80 8.40
N LEU A 10 2.39 7.34 8.43
CA LEU A 10 1.39 7.63 7.42
C LEU A 10 0.88 9.07 7.55
N TYR A 11 0.78 9.73 6.40
CA TYR A 11 0.21 11.07 6.32
C TYR A 11 -1.32 11.05 6.47
N TYR A 12 -1.98 10.05 5.88
CA TYR A 12 -3.43 9.89 5.97
C TYR A 12 -3.83 9.06 7.19
N ARG A 13 -4.99 9.40 7.77
CA ARG A 13 -5.51 8.71 8.93
C ARG A 13 -6.46 7.58 8.51
N TYR A 14 -5.94 6.35 8.48
CA TYR A 14 -6.75 5.16 8.20
C TYR A 14 -7.40 4.63 9.49
N PRO A 15 -8.71 4.31 9.48
CA PRO A 15 -9.34 3.65 10.61
C PRO A 15 -8.81 2.22 10.77
N ARG A 16 -8.74 1.79 12.04
CA ARG A 16 -8.35 0.43 12.42
C ARG A 16 -9.60 -0.44 12.45
N LYS A 17 -9.91 -1.17 11.37
CA LYS A 17 -11.04 -2.10 11.39
C LYS A 17 -10.62 -3.36 12.12
N LYS A 18 -11.32 -3.68 13.21
CA LYS A 18 -11.00 -4.88 14.01
C LYS A 18 -11.30 -6.18 13.25
N GLU A 19 -12.21 -6.11 12.29
CA GLU A 19 -12.64 -7.24 11.46
C GLU A 19 -11.52 -7.77 10.57
N THR A 20 -10.66 -6.88 10.06
CA THR A 20 -9.52 -7.22 9.19
C THR A 20 -8.23 -7.44 9.98
N ARG A 21 -8.23 -7.19 11.30
CA ARG A 21 -7.04 -7.33 12.14
C ARG A 21 -6.47 -8.75 12.14
N ASP A 22 -7.34 -9.74 12.14
CA ASP A 22 -7.01 -11.17 12.15
C ASP A 22 -7.08 -11.78 10.73
N ALA A 23 -7.33 -10.96 9.70
CA ALA A 23 -7.37 -11.40 8.31
C ALA A 23 -5.96 -11.65 7.76
N PRO A 24 -5.82 -12.51 6.72
CA PRO A 24 -4.54 -12.70 6.05
C PRO A 24 -4.08 -11.38 5.44
N LYS A 25 -2.91 -10.94 5.89
CA LYS A 25 -2.21 -9.76 5.35
C LYS A 25 -1.72 -10.05 3.94
N PHE A 26 -1.51 -8.99 3.16
CA PHE A 26 -0.89 -9.12 1.85
C PHE A 26 0.55 -9.63 2.01
N THR A 27 0.89 -10.71 1.30
CA THR A 27 2.23 -11.33 1.32
C THR A 27 2.91 -11.35 -0.05
N GLY A 28 2.38 -10.60 -1.02
CA GLY A 28 2.83 -10.60 -2.40
C GLY A 28 1.84 -11.27 -3.36
N LEU A 29 2.26 -11.38 -4.63
CA LEU A 29 1.42 -11.90 -5.71
C LEU A 29 1.59 -13.42 -5.90
N PRO A 30 0.54 -14.12 -6.36
CA PRO A 30 -0.80 -13.63 -6.69
C PRO A 30 -1.72 -13.53 -5.47
N ASP A 31 -2.43 -12.41 -5.32
CA ASP A 31 -3.45 -12.21 -4.27
C ASP A 31 -4.72 -11.56 -4.88
N PRO A 32 -5.74 -12.38 -5.22
CA PRO A 32 -6.98 -11.89 -5.80
C PRO A 32 -7.97 -11.35 -4.74
N HIS A 33 -7.59 -11.26 -3.46
CA HIS A 33 -8.50 -10.77 -2.44
C HIS A 33 -8.84 -9.29 -2.67
N PRO A 34 -10.04 -8.88 -2.24
CA PRO A 34 -10.37 -7.47 -2.20
C PRO A 34 -9.43 -6.72 -1.25
N PHE A 35 -9.15 -5.47 -1.60
CA PHE A 35 -8.34 -4.53 -0.84
C PHE A 35 -9.20 -3.38 -0.34
N ASP A 36 -9.17 -3.16 0.97
CA ASP A 36 -9.79 -2.02 1.61
C ASP A 36 -8.78 -0.91 1.85
N ARG A 37 -8.76 0.06 0.94
CA ARG A 37 -7.94 1.28 1.05
C ARG A 37 -8.27 2.17 2.25
N ASN A 38 -9.38 1.92 2.94
CA ASN A 38 -9.73 2.64 4.17
C ASN A 38 -9.40 1.81 5.41
N ASP A 39 -8.74 0.67 5.29
CA ASP A 39 -8.35 -0.11 6.46
C ASP A 39 -6.85 -0.06 6.71
N LEU A 40 -6.47 0.39 7.89
CA LEU A 40 -5.05 0.49 8.26
C LEU A 40 -4.34 -0.86 8.22
N TYR A 41 -5.02 -1.95 8.61
CA TYR A 41 -4.41 -3.28 8.66
C TYR A 41 -4.20 -3.90 7.28
N GLU A 42 -4.94 -3.46 6.26
CA GLU A 42 -4.66 -3.81 4.86
C GLU A 42 -3.64 -2.86 4.21
N VAL A 43 -3.74 -1.57 4.50
CA VAL A 43 -2.89 -0.53 3.88
C VAL A 43 -1.42 -0.67 4.28
N ILE A 44 -1.14 -0.93 5.57
CA ILE A 44 0.25 -1.10 6.05
C ILE A 44 1.00 -2.21 5.30
N PRO A 45 0.54 -3.48 5.30
CA PRO A 45 1.29 -4.56 4.64
C PRO A 45 1.39 -4.36 3.13
N MET A 46 0.42 -3.65 2.51
CA MET A 46 0.52 -3.27 1.11
C MET A 46 1.67 -2.29 0.88
N PHE A 47 1.77 -1.23 1.68
CA PHE A 47 2.84 -0.25 1.56
C PHE A 47 4.20 -0.82 1.92
N GLU A 48 4.27 -1.71 2.91
CA GLU A 48 5.51 -2.43 3.26
C GLU A 48 6.02 -3.23 2.05
N ALA A 49 5.13 -3.96 1.38
CA ALA A 49 5.49 -4.73 0.18
C ALA A 49 5.90 -3.83 -1.00
N VAL A 50 5.18 -2.71 -1.22
CA VAL A 50 5.52 -1.77 -2.31
C VAL A 50 6.88 -1.11 -2.05
N MET A 51 7.12 -0.64 -0.84
CA MET A 51 8.42 -0.04 -0.48
C MET A 51 9.55 -1.06 -0.53
N ASP A 52 9.27 -2.32 -0.18
CA ASP A 52 10.25 -3.40 -0.29
C ASP A 52 10.67 -3.62 -1.76
N GLU A 53 9.70 -3.65 -2.68
CA GLU A 53 9.90 -3.79 -4.12
C GLU A 53 10.60 -2.58 -4.77
N LEU A 54 10.47 -1.41 -4.15
CA LEU A 54 11.16 -0.19 -4.56
C LEU A 54 12.52 -0.02 -3.85
N GLU A 55 12.88 -0.97 -2.98
CA GLU A 55 14.08 -0.94 -2.13
C GLU A 55 14.28 0.43 -1.44
N SER A 56 13.18 1.07 -1.05
CA SER A 56 13.15 2.44 -0.54
C SER A 56 12.52 2.51 0.84
N VAL A 57 13.16 3.24 1.77
CA VAL A 57 12.66 3.48 3.13
C VAL A 57 12.34 4.95 3.39
N ASP A 58 12.38 5.77 2.35
CA ASP A 58 12.15 7.20 2.44
C ASP A 58 10.68 7.53 2.70
N GLY A 59 10.44 8.38 3.70
CA GLY A 59 9.10 8.86 4.02
C GLY A 59 8.44 9.61 2.85
N ALA A 60 9.25 10.21 1.96
CA ALA A 60 8.74 10.83 0.73
C ALA A 60 8.13 9.80 -0.23
N VAL A 61 8.73 8.60 -0.34
CA VAL A 61 8.20 7.50 -1.14
C VAL A 61 6.91 6.99 -0.51
N LEU A 62 6.88 6.78 0.81
CA LEU A 62 5.66 6.40 1.52
C LEU A 62 4.50 7.39 1.27
N GLN A 63 4.77 8.69 1.40
CA GLN A 63 3.78 9.73 1.14
C GLN A 63 3.30 9.74 -0.31
N GLY A 64 4.20 9.50 -1.27
CA GLY A 64 3.80 9.35 -2.66
C GLY A 64 2.89 8.14 -2.86
N ILE A 65 3.18 6.99 -2.21
CA ILE A 65 2.38 5.76 -2.36
C ILE A 65 0.99 6.02 -1.80
N GLU A 66 0.90 6.67 -0.63
CA GLU A 66 -0.36 7.11 -0.05
C GLU A 66 -1.15 8.03 -0.97
N LYS A 67 -0.49 9.01 -1.58
CA LYS A 67 -1.12 9.94 -2.50
C LYS A 67 -1.66 9.21 -3.73
N ILE A 68 -0.87 8.31 -4.32
CA ILE A 68 -1.29 7.51 -5.46
C ILE A 68 -2.52 6.67 -5.08
N LEU A 69 -2.49 5.99 -3.93
CA LEU A 69 -3.60 5.13 -3.49
C LEU A 69 -4.91 5.90 -3.28
N ASN A 70 -4.83 7.10 -2.69
CA ASN A 70 -6.02 7.87 -2.36
C ASN A 70 -6.53 8.73 -3.51
N ASP A 71 -5.63 9.30 -4.32
CA ASP A 71 -5.96 10.32 -5.33
C ASP A 71 -5.99 9.74 -6.75
N GLN A 72 -5.03 8.86 -7.08
CA GLN A 72 -4.87 8.37 -8.45
C GLN A 72 -5.56 7.02 -8.70
N VAL A 73 -5.64 6.14 -7.70
CA VAL A 73 -6.25 4.83 -7.86
C VAL A 73 -7.78 4.96 -7.97
N PRO A 74 -8.37 4.59 -9.12
CA PRO A 74 -9.80 4.71 -9.31
C PRO A 74 -10.58 3.68 -8.50
N ALA A 75 -11.78 4.06 -8.07
CA ALA A 75 -12.60 3.28 -7.13
C ALA A 75 -13.11 1.91 -7.64
N PHE A 76 -12.96 1.64 -8.94
CA PHE A 76 -13.29 0.36 -9.55
C PHE A 76 -12.20 -0.69 -9.30
N ILE A 77 -10.94 -0.26 -9.09
CA ILE A 77 -9.86 -1.17 -8.70
C ILE A 77 -10.04 -1.47 -7.23
N ARG A 78 -10.33 -2.73 -6.93
CA ARG A 78 -10.53 -3.21 -5.56
C ARG A 78 -9.72 -4.45 -5.24
N SER A 79 -8.91 -4.95 -6.16
CA SER A 79 -8.12 -6.17 -5.97
C SER A 79 -6.74 -5.82 -5.42
N ARG A 80 -6.25 -6.54 -4.39
CA ARG A 80 -4.90 -6.35 -3.84
C ARG A 80 -3.82 -6.40 -4.91
N GLU A 81 -3.93 -7.35 -5.84
CA GLU A 81 -2.99 -7.48 -6.96
C GLU A 81 -2.91 -6.24 -7.85
N GLU A 82 -4.07 -5.71 -8.27
CA GLU A 82 -4.12 -4.56 -9.16
C GLU A 82 -3.61 -3.30 -8.46
N ILE A 83 -3.99 -3.11 -7.18
CA ILE A 83 -3.50 -2.01 -6.36
C ILE A 83 -1.99 -2.05 -6.25
N TYR A 84 -1.42 -3.20 -5.87
CA TYR A 84 0.02 -3.38 -5.74
C TYR A 84 0.76 -3.04 -7.03
N ARG A 85 0.34 -3.62 -8.16
CA ARG A 85 0.97 -3.37 -9.47
C ARG A 85 0.87 -1.90 -9.87
N CYS A 86 -0.27 -1.26 -9.60
CA CYS A 86 -0.50 0.15 -9.90
C CYS A 86 0.42 1.06 -9.07
N LEU A 87 0.55 0.80 -7.77
CA LEU A 87 1.41 1.55 -6.86
C LEU A 87 2.89 1.43 -7.24
N VAL A 88 3.38 0.19 -7.43
CA VAL A 88 4.79 -0.05 -7.83
C VAL A 88 5.07 0.57 -9.20
N GLY A 89 4.16 0.40 -10.17
CA GLY A 89 4.31 0.94 -11.52
C GLY A 89 4.46 2.46 -11.50
N MET A 90 3.51 3.17 -10.92
CA MET A 90 3.55 4.64 -10.84
C MET A 90 4.75 5.15 -10.04
N MET A 91 5.14 4.47 -8.96
CA MET A 91 6.32 4.84 -8.19
C MET A 91 7.62 4.67 -8.96
N ARG A 92 7.76 3.59 -9.73
CA ARG A 92 8.94 3.40 -10.58
C ARG A 92 9.03 4.46 -11.67
N GLU A 93 7.89 4.90 -12.20
CA GLU A 93 7.85 6.01 -13.16
C GLU A 93 8.24 7.35 -12.51
N GLU A 94 7.78 7.64 -11.29
CA GLU A 94 8.15 8.86 -10.55
C GLU A 94 9.63 8.87 -10.08
N LEU A 95 10.18 7.72 -9.69
CA LEU A 95 11.55 7.60 -9.16
C LEU A 95 12.62 7.39 -10.25
N GLY A 96 12.23 6.87 -11.42
CA GLY A 96 13.11 6.55 -12.54
C GLY A 96 13.05 7.53 -13.71
N GLY A 97 12.37 8.67 -13.54
CA GLY A 97 12.25 9.76 -14.51
C GLY A 97 13.44 10.71 -14.54
#